data_AF-A0A534NTM6-F1
#
_entry.id   AF-A0A534NTM6-F1
#
_cell.length_a   1.000
_cell.length_b   1.000
_cell.length_c   1.000
_cell.angle_alpha   90.00
_cell.angle_beta   90.00
_cell.angle_gamma   90.00
#
_symmetry.space_group_name_H-M   'P 1'
#
loop_
_entity.id
_entity.type
_entity.pdbx_description
1 polymer ?
#
loop_
_entity_poly.entity_id
_entity_poly.type
_entity_poly.pdbx_seq_one_letter_code
_entity_poly.pdbx_strand_id
1 'polypeptide(L)' 'MTHALLMALVAAVAPGQKAPAFSVETTSGKKTLDDFKGQTLVLAFFPKAFTGG' A
#
# COMPACT_ATOMS: atom_id res chain seq x y z
N MET A 1 1.24 -12.75 -21.10
CA MET A 1 1.61 -11.59 -20.27
C MET A 1 1.00 -11.77 -18.87
N THR A 2 1.43 -12.77 -18.10
CA THR A 2 0.69 -13.21 -16.90
C THR A 2 1.57 -13.64 -15.74
N HIS A 3 2.90 -13.43 -15.83
CA HIS A 3 3.85 -13.87 -14.79
C HIS A 3 4.35 -12.73 -13.88
N ALA A 4 4.01 -11.47 -14.16
CA ALA A 4 4.50 -10.34 -13.37
C ALA A 4 3.74 -10.10 -12.05
N LEU A 5 2.53 -10.67 -11.89
CA LEU A 5 1.69 -10.41 -10.71
C LEU A 5 2.11 -11.27 -9.49
N LEU A 6 2.82 -12.38 -9.68
CA LEU A 6 3.22 -13.28 -8.58
C LEU A 6 4.58 -12.95 -7.92
N MET A 7 5.39 -12.06 -8.50
CA MET A 7 6.70 -11.70 -7.91
C MET A 7 6.62 -10.63 -6.82
N ALA A 8 5.45 -10.02 -6.60
CA ALA A 8 5.28 -8.96 -5.59
C ALA A 8 5.13 -9.48 -4.14
N LEU A 9 5.02 -10.80 -3.93
CA LEU A 9 4.82 -11.36 -2.58
C LEU A 9 6.13 -11.55 -1.77
N VAL A 10 7.32 -11.38 -2.37
CA VAL A 10 8.60 -11.78 -1.73
C VAL A 10 9.70 -10.70 -1.83
N ALA A 11 9.36 -9.44 -2.07
CA ALA A 11 10.30 -8.34 -1.90
C ALA A 11 9.88 -7.52 -0.67
N ALA A 12 10.60 -7.68 0.44
CA ALA A 12 10.45 -6.79 1.57
C ALA A 12 10.71 -5.35 1.10
N VAL A 13 9.75 -4.44 1.30
CA VAL A 13 9.92 -3.02 1.00
C VAL A 13 11.11 -2.51 1.81
N ALA A 14 12.11 -1.97 1.12
CA ALA A 14 13.32 -1.45 1.74
C ALA A 14 13.43 0.08 1.57
N PRO A 15 14.12 0.79 2.48
CA PRO A 15 14.40 2.21 2.31
C PRO A 15 15.09 2.51 0.97
N GLY A 16 14.70 3.63 0.34
CA GLY A 16 15.22 4.05 -0.97
C GLY A 16 14.61 3.33 -2.18
N GLN A 17 13.83 2.26 -1.98
CA GLN A 17 13.07 1.66 -3.08
C GLN A 17 11.83 2.48 -3.40
N LYS A 18 11.49 2.52 -4.70
CA LYS A 18 10.22 3.08 -5.15
C LYS A 18 9.06 2.29 -4.55
N ALA A 19 8.14 2.98 -3.89
CA ALA A 19 6.94 2.36 -3.34
C ALA A 19 6.13 1.65 -4.44
N PRO A 20 5.65 0.41 -4.23
CA PRO A 20 4.76 -0.27 -5.15
C PRO A 20 3.45 0.49 -5.33
N ALA A 21 2.89 0.46 -6.54
CA ALA A 21 1.55 0.99 -6.77
C ALA A 21 0.52 0.19 -5.96
N PHE A 22 -0.46 0.89 -5.37
CA PHE A 22 -1.59 0.27 -4.70
C PHE A 22 -2.91 0.91 -5.13
N SER A 23 -3.99 0.15 -4.97
CA SER A 23 -5.37 0.63 -5.04
C SER A 23 -6.13 -0.02 -3.88
N VAL A 24 -6.76 0.77 -3.04
CA VAL A 24 -7.43 0.31 -1.82
C VAL A 24 -8.79 0.97 -1.68
N GLU A 25 -9.79 0.21 -1.26
CA GLU A 25 -11.09 0.76 -0.88
C GLU A 25 -10.98 1.41 0.49
N THR A 26 -11.50 2.63 0.62
CA THR A 26 -11.55 3.37 1.89
C THR A 26 -12.99 3.73 2.22
N THR A 27 -13.24 4.27 3.42
CA THR A 27 -14.56 4.80 3.81
C THR A 27 -15.00 6.00 2.97
N SER A 28 -14.07 6.62 2.23
CA SER A 28 -14.33 7.74 1.30
C SER A 28 -14.29 7.33 -0.18
N GLY A 29 -14.31 6.02 -0.46
CA GLY A 29 -14.17 5.44 -1.79
C GLY A 29 -12.72 5.03 -2.10
N LYS A 30 -12.51 4.58 -3.34
CA LYS A 30 -11.23 4.04 -3.80
C LYS A 30 -10.11 5.08 -3.78
N LYS A 31 -8.93 4.68 -3.31
CA LYS A 31 -7.70 5.48 -3.31
C LYS A 31 -6.54 4.71 -3.93
N THR A 32 -5.65 5.43 -4.58
CA THR A 32 -4.42 4.93 -5.21
C THR A 32 -3.20 5.68 -4.68
N LEU A 33 -2.00 5.13 -4.90
CA LEU A 33 -0.75 5.84 -4.56
C LEU A 33 -0.67 7.22 -5.25
N ASP A 34 -1.17 7.31 -6.48
CA ASP A 34 -1.09 8.53 -7.30
C ASP A 34 -1.92 9.69 -6.76
N ASP A 35 -2.96 9.41 -5.98
CA ASP A 35 -3.79 10.44 -5.35
C ASP A 35 -3.02 11.26 -4.29
N PHE A 36 -1.86 10.78 -3.85
CA PHE A 36 -1.03 11.40 -2.80
C PHE A 36 0.28 12.02 -3.35
N LYS A 37 0.39 12.23 -4.66
CA LYS A 37 1.59 12.84 -5.27
C LYS A 37 1.92 14.19 -4.64
N GLY A 38 3.22 14.43 -4.43
CA GLY A 38 3.73 15.66 -3.82
C GLY A 38 3.64 15.69 -2.29
N GLN A 39 3.13 14.64 -1.65
CA GLN A 39 3.01 14.53 -0.20
C GLN A 39 3.92 13.43 0.35
N THR A 40 4.34 13.57 1.61
CA THR A 40 4.91 12.45 2.35
C THR A 40 3.76 11.59 2.87
N LEU A 41 3.69 10.34 2.44
CA LEU A 41 2.64 9.39 2.80
C LEU A 41 3.17 8.36 3.81
N VAL A 42 2.47 8.18 4.92
CA VAL A 42 2.71 7.12 5.90
C VAL A 42 1.61 6.08 5.79
N LEU A 43 2.00 4.81 5.63
CA LEU A 43 1.08 3.68 5.62
C LEU A 43 1.19 2.92 6.93
N ALA A 44 0.09 2.85 7.69
CA ALA A 44 -0.01 2.09 8.92
C ALA A 44 -0.93 0.88 8.72
N PHE A 45 -0.46 -0.31 9.14
CA PHE A 45 -1.22 -1.55 9.06
C PHE A 45 -1.54 -2.03 10.48
N PHE A 46 -2.77 -2.48 10.70
CA PHE A 46 -3.21 -3.04 11.97
C PHE A 46 -4.08 -4.29 11.70
N PRO A 47 -4.08 -5.31 12.58
CA PRO A 47 -4.80 -6.56 12.33
C PRO A 47 -6.32 -6.37 12.25
N LYS A 48 -6.87 -5.56 13.17
CA LYS A 48 -8.30 -5.29 13.27
C LYS A 48 -8.57 -4.01 14.08
N ALA A 49 -9.59 -3.26 13.66
CA ALA A 49 -10.06 -2.08 14.37
C ALA A 49 -10.76 -2.47 15.69
N PHE A 50 -10.91 -1.51 16.61
CA PHE A 50 -11.62 -1.67 17.89
C PHE A 50 -11.05 -2.79 18.78
N THR A 51 -9.73 -2.85 18.88
CA THR A 51 -9.02 -3.75 19.81
C THR A 51 -8.48 -2.95 21.00
N GLY A 52 -8.44 -3.56 22.18
CA GLY A 52 -8.16 -2.86 23.45
C GLY A 52 -6.70 -2.47 23.69
N GLY A 53 -5.75 -3.08 22.97
CA GLY A 53 -4.32 -2.92 23.24
C GLY A 53 -3.86 -3.71 24.46
#